data_AF-A0A9W6B1X3-F1
#
_entry.id   AF-A0A9W6B1X3-F1
#
_cell.length_a   1.000
_cell.length_b   1.000
_cell.length_c   1.000
_cell.angle_alpha   90.00
_cell.angle_beta   90.00
_cell.angle_gamma   90.00
#
_symmetry.space_group_name_H-M   'P 1'
#
loop_
_entity.id
_entity.type
_entity.pdbx_description
1 polymer ?
#
loop_
_entity_poly.entity_id
_entity_poly.type
_entity_poly.pdbx_seq_one_letter_code
_entity_poly.pdbx_strand_id
1 'polypeptide(L)'
;MLKIERIYNKPFDLDGYRILVDRMWARGISKSDAKLDQWAKDITPSPDLRKWFNHDDDKFKEFSQNYMQELEQNQDAPKFANLVQDKLKDENVILLYGAKNTKCSHAIVLRHYLNQKLNLKAQPDDFKSLLYNDGEGNRAKNLEGPYQWLKQHPEMIKKLNLNLGKPGKIYIGNSNKSLDHQSLTKLVLNRG
;
A
#
# COMPACT_ATOMS: atom_id res chain seq x y z
N MET A 1 10.01 -1.74 -9.12
CA MET A 1 9.29 -1.63 -7.82
C MET A 1 7.88 -1.10 -8.04
N LEU A 2 6.87 -1.57 -7.29
CA LEU A 2 5.50 -1.03 -7.35
C LEU A 2 5.31 0.03 -6.25
N LYS A 3 4.95 1.26 -6.65
CA LYS A 3 4.78 2.41 -5.76
C LYS A 3 3.37 3.01 -5.89
N ILE A 4 2.96 3.77 -4.89
CA ILE A 4 1.81 4.67 -4.97
C ILE A 4 2.29 6.10 -4.76
N GLU A 5 1.76 7.04 -5.54
CA GLU A 5 2.08 8.45 -5.41
C GLU A 5 0.81 9.29 -5.60
N ARG A 6 0.66 10.34 -4.82
CA ARG A 6 -0.42 11.29 -5.04
C ARG A 6 -0.04 12.19 -6.22
N ILE A 7 -0.90 12.29 -7.23
CA ILE A 7 -0.62 13.04 -8.47
C ILE A 7 -0.35 14.55 -8.25
N TYR A 8 -0.71 15.09 -7.09
CA TYR A 8 -0.44 16.48 -6.71
C TYR A 8 0.91 16.69 -6.00
N ASN A 9 1.59 15.63 -5.56
CA ASN A 9 2.84 15.74 -4.83
C ASN A 9 3.96 16.16 -5.79
N LYS A 10 4.81 17.10 -5.34
CA LYS A 10 6.00 17.55 -6.06
C LYS A 10 7.22 17.44 -5.15
N PRO A 11 8.41 17.12 -5.69
CA PRO A 11 8.69 16.81 -7.10
C PRO A 11 8.09 15.46 -7.52
N PHE A 12 7.79 15.32 -8.82
CA PHE A 12 7.25 14.06 -9.35
C PHE A 12 8.34 12.99 -9.41
N ASP A 13 8.01 11.77 -9.00
CA ASP A 13 8.84 10.61 -9.29
C ASP A 13 8.63 10.19 -10.76
N LEU A 14 9.57 10.57 -11.62
CA LEU A 14 9.55 10.21 -13.04
C LEU A 14 10.33 8.93 -13.33
N ASP A 15 10.84 8.25 -12.29
CA ASP A 15 11.56 6.98 -12.40
C ASP A 15 10.57 5.82 -12.36
N GLY A 16 9.78 5.68 -13.44
CA GLY A 16 8.92 4.54 -13.70
C GLY A 16 7.68 4.84 -14.54
N TYR A 17 6.97 3.76 -14.89
CA TYR A 17 5.72 3.75 -15.64
C TYR A 17 4.56 4.25 -14.79
N ARG A 18 3.97 5.39 -15.17
CA ARG A 18 3.02 6.17 -14.37
C ARG A 18 1.58 5.92 -14.81
N ILE A 19 0.81 5.29 -13.93
CA ILE A 19 -0.57 4.87 -14.18
C ILE A 19 -1.52 5.63 -13.27
N LEU A 20 -2.42 6.44 -13.82
CA LEU A 20 -3.52 7.02 -13.06
C LEU A 20 -4.56 5.93 -12.75
N VAL A 21 -4.81 5.71 -11.46
CA VAL A 21 -5.77 4.72 -10.94
C VAL A 21 -6.95 5.39 -10.24
N ASP A 22 -7.41 6.50 -10.81
CA ASP A 22 -8.55 7.26 -10.29
C ASP A 22 -9.58 7.45 -11.39
N ARG A 23 -10.87 7.29 -11.07
CA ARG A 23 -11.93 7.37 -12.11
C ARG A 23 -12.07 8.79 -12.67
N MET A 24 -11.74 9.78 -11.85
CA MET A 24 -11.80 11.19 -12.19
C MET A 24 -10.40 11.74 -12.48
N TRP A 25 -10.31 12.60 -13.49
CA TRP A 25 -9.10 13.34 -13.77
C TRP A 25 -8.76 14.30 -12.61
N ALA A 26 -7.46 14.44 -12.32
CA ALA A 26 -6.99 15.34 -11.28
C ALA A 26 -7.21 16.81 -11.69
N ARG A 27 -8.10 17.50 -10.98
CA ARG A 27 -8.44 18.90 -11.28
C ARG A 27 -7.20 19.79 -11.16
N GLY A 28 -7.00 20.68 -12.13
CA GLY A 28 -5.89 21.62 -12.13
C GLY A 28 -4.54 21.02 -12.53
N ILE A 29 -4.49 19.75 -12.96
CA ILE A 29 -3.30 19.14 -13.55
C ILE A 29 -3.57 18.91 -15.03
N SER A 30 -2.69 19.39 -15.91
CA SER A 30 -2.80 19.09 -17.34
C SER A 30 -2.31 17.67 -17.63
N LYS A 31 -2.76 17.07 -18.74
CA LYS A 31 -2.28 15.75 -19.15
C LYS A 31 -0.77 15.73 -19.37
N SER A 32 -0.21 16.81 -19.92
CA SER A 32 1.22 16.99 -20.13
C SER A 32 2.02 17.12 -18.83
N ASP A 33 1.46 17.76 -17.80
CA ASP A 33 2.12 17.93 -16.51
C ASP A 33 2.09 16.66 -15.68
N ALA A 34 1.05 15.85 -15.84
CA ALA A 34 0.88 14.62 -15.06
C ALA A 34 1.93 13.55 -15.39
N LYS A 35 2.56 13.64 -16.58
CA LYS A 35 3.52 12.67 -17.12
C LYS A 35 2.98 11.25 -16.97
N LEU A 36 1.76 11.04 -17.48
CA LEU A 36 1.09 9.74 -17.43
C LEU A 36 1.41 8.94 -18.66
N ASP A 37 1.72 7.67 -18.46
CA ASP A 37 1.80 6.68 -19.52
C ASP A 37 0.43 6.04 -19.75
N GLN A 38 -0.37 5.86 -18.69
CA GLN A 38 -1.66 5.20 -18.77
C GLN A 38 -2.70 5.71 -17.77
N TRP A 39 -3.98 5.54 -18.12
CA TRP A 39 -5.12 5.79 -17.24
C TRP A 39 -6.00 4.53 -17.12
N ALA A 40 -5.96 3.87 -15.97
CA ALA A 40 -6.65 2.62 -15.71
C ALA A 40 -7.92 2.85 -14.89
N LYS A 41 -8.99 3.33 -15.54
CA LYS A 41 -10.28 3.63 -14.88
C LYS A 41 -11.04 2.37 -14.48
N ASP A 42 -10.85 1.29 -15.24
CA ASP A 42 -11.66 0.08 -15.14
C ASP A 42 -11.32 -0.74 -13.90
N ILE A 43 -10.15 -0.51 -13.31
CA ILE A 43 -9.71 -1.14 -12.07
C ILE A 43 -9.98 -0.28 -10.84
N THR A 44 -10.77 0.80 -10.95
CA THR A 44 -11.09 1.68 -9.82
C THR A 44 -12.39 1.24 -9.12
N PRO A 45 -12.59 1.61 -7.83
CA PRO A 45 -13.81 1.26 -7.11
C PRO A 45 -15.06 1.72 -7.87
N SER A 46 -16.15 0.96 -7.74
CA SER A 46 -17.43 1.34 -8.33
C SER A 46 -17.87 2.73 -7.83
N PRO A 47 -18.66 3.47 -8.63
CA PRO A 47 -19.19 4.76 -8.21
C PRO A 47 -19.96 4.69 -6.88
N ASP A 48 -20.69 3.61 -6.65
CA ASP A 48 -21.51 3.45 -5.45
C ASP A 48 -20.65 3.11 -4.23
N LEU A 49 -19.65 2.23 -4.38
CA LEU A 49 -18.71 1.96 -3.29
C LEU A 49 -17.89 3.22 -2.92
N ARG A 50 -17.49 4.02 -3.93
CA ARG A 50 -16.79 5.30 -3.70
C ARG A 50 -17.68 6.30 -2.96
N LYS A 51 -18.97 6.43 -3.34
CA LYS A 51 -19.93 7.31 -2.65
C LYS A 51 -20.17 6.87 -1.23
N TRP A 52 -20.34 5.56 -1.00
CA TRP A 52 -20.58 5.00 0.32
C TRP A 52 -19.38 5.22 1.27
N PHE A 53 -18.16 5.01 0.77
CA PHE A 53 -16.94 5.24 1.53
C PHE A 53 -16.79 6.70 1.96
N ASN A 54 -17.09 7.65 1.07
CA ASN A 54 -17.08 9.10 1.35
C ASN A 54 -15.82 9.63 2.07
N HIS A 55 -14.67 8.95 1.95
CA HIS A 55 -13.44 9.26 2.68
C HIS A 55 -13.55 9.18 4.21
N ASP A 56 -14.45 8.34 4.70
CA ASP A 56 -14.67 8.06 6.12
C ASP A 56 -13.69 6.98 6.60
N ASP A 57 -12.76 7.35 7.48
CA ASP A 57 -11.69 6.47 7.97
C ASP A 57 -12.26 5.24 8.70
N ASP A 58 -13.39 5.38 9.40
CA ASP A 58 -14.03 4.30 10.14
C ASP A 58 -14.60 3.22 9.20
N LYS A 59 -14.91 3.60 7.95
CA LYS A 59 -15.40 2.69 6.90
C LYS A 59 -14.29 2.05 6.10
N PHE A 60 -13.03 2.43 6.30
CA PHE A 60 -11.94 2.02 5.41
C PHE A 60 -11.72 0.51 5.39
N LYS A 61 -11.90 -0.16 6.52
CA LYS A 61 -11.76 -1.62 6.62
C LYS A 61 -12.77 -2.35 5.72
N GLU A 62 -14.04 -2.00 5.84
CA GLU A 62 -15.12 -2.58 5.04
C GLU A 62 -15.03 -2.14 3.57
N PHE A 63 -14.69 -0.88 3.30
CA PHE A 63 -14.38 -0.40 1.96
C PHE A 63 -13.29 -1.25 1.29
N SER A 64 -12.21 -1.55 2.01
CA SER A 64 -11.11 -2.36 1.49
C SER A 64 -11.57 -3.76 1.13
N GLN A 65 -12.40 -4.39 1.96
CA GLN A 65 -12.96 -5.72 1.69
C GLN A 65 -13.87 -5.72 0.46
N ASN A 66 -14.80 -4.77 0.39
CA ASN A 66 -15.73 -4.64 -0.73
C ASN A 66 -14.99 -4.33 -2.04
N TYR A 67 -13.98 -3.47 -2.01
CA TYR A 67 -13.20 -3.13 -3.20
C TYR A 67 -12.30 -4.30 -3.65
N MET A 68 -11.73 -5.07 -2.71
CA MET A 68 -11.04 -6.32 -3.06
C MET A 68 -11.99 -7.30 -3.77
N GLN A 69 -13.22 -7.44 -3.29
CA GLN A 69 -14.22 -8.27 -3.94
C GLN A 69 -14.58 -7.76 -5.34
N GLU A 70 -14.75 -6.45 -5.52
CA GLU A 70 -14.95 -5.85 -6.86
C GLU A 70 -13.78 -6.19 -7.79
N LEU A 71 -12.53 -6.11 -7.31
CA LEU A 71 -11.34 -6.46 -8.10
C LEU A 71 -11.27 -7.95 -8.46
N GLU A 72 -11.63 -8.85 -7.55
CA GLU A 72 -11.69 -10.30 -7.82
C GLU A 72 -12.76 -10.66 -8.87
N GLN A 73 -13.86 -9.91 -8.90
CA GLN A 73 -14.95 -10.12 -9.86
C GLN A 73 -14.76 -9.36 -11.17
N ASN A 74 -13.75 -8.50 -11.26
CA ASN A 74 -13.50 -7.66 -12.41
C ASN A 74 -12.67 -8.38 -13.49
N GLN A 75 -13.26 -8.57 -14.67
CA GLN A 75 -12.61 -9.21 -15.82
C GLN A 75 -11.35 -8.49 -16.34
N ASP A 76 -11.21 -7.19 -16.06
CA ASP A 76 -10.06 -6.39 -16.50
C ASP A 76 -8.93 -6.36 -15.46
N ALA A 77 -9.20 -6.77 -14.21
CA ALA A 77 -8.18 -6.81 -13.16
C ALA A 77 -7.02 -7.79 -13.49
N PRO A 78 -7.24 -8.99 -14.05
CA PRO A 78 -6.13 -9.85 -14.50
C PRO A 78 -5.29 -9.22 -15.62
N LYS A 79 -5.93 -8.55 -16.59
CA LYS A 79 -5.21 -7.87 -17.69
C LYS A 79 -4.35 -6.74 -17.14
N PHE A 80 -4.87 -5.99 -16.17
CA PHE A 80 -4.12 -4.93 -15.50
C PHE A 80 -2.96 -5.48 -14.68
N ALA A 81 -3.15 -6.58 -13.94
CA ALA A 81 -2.08 -7.22 -13.20
C ALA A 81 -0.95 -7.70 -14.13
N ASN A 82 -1.29 -8.29 -15.28
CA ASN A 82 -0.31 -8.71 -16.29
C ASN A 82 0.48 -7.52 -16.86
N LEU A 83 -0.20 -6.40 -17.17
CA LEU A 83 0.46 -5.16 -17.58
C LEU A 83 1.46 -4.68 -16.52
N VAL A 84 1.03 -4.61 -15.26
CA VAL A 84 1.90 -4.19 -14.14
C VAL A 84 3.08 -5.14 -14.01
N GLN A 85 2.85 -6.45 -14.08
CA GLN A 85 3.91 -7.45 -14.01
C GLN A 85 4.94 -7.29 -15.12
N ASP A 86 4.47 -7.06 -16.35
CA ASP A 86 5.35 -6.88 -17.51
C ASP A 86 6.22 -5.64 -17.36
N LYS A 87 5.61 -4.49 -16.99
CA LYS A 87 6.35 -3.25 -16.75
C LYS A 87 7.34 -3.35 -15.60
N LEU A 88 7.02 -4.11 -14.55
CA LEU A 88 7.92 -4.33 -13.43
C LEU A 88 9.18 -5.12 -13.79
N LYS A 89 9.27 -5.74 -14.97
CA LYS A 89 10.50 -6.39 -15.46
C LYS A 89 11.53 -5.36 -15.92
N ASP A 90 11.06 -4.25 -16.50
CA ASP A 90 11.91 -3.25 -17.17
C ASP A 90 12.11 -2.00 -16.30
N GLU A 91 11.09 -1.58 -15.55
CA GLU A 91 11.09 -0.32 -14.81
C GLU A 91 10.22 -0.37 -13.53
N ASN A 92 10.20 0.72 -12.75
CA ASN A 92 9.23 0.85 -11.67
C ASN A 92 7.83 1.09 -12.23
N VAL A 93 6.81 0.76 -11.44
CA VAL A 93 5.41 1.12 -11.74
C VAL A 93 4.90 2.01 -10.62
N ILE A 94 4.34 3.17 -10.99
CA ILE A 94 3.85 4.18 -10.05
C ILE A 94 2.34 4.35 -10.26
N LEU A 95 1.57 3.94 -9.26
CA LEU A 95 0.11 4.10 -9.24
C LEU A 95 -0.24 5.48 -8.69
N LEU A 96 -0.80 6.32 -9.55
CA LEU A 96 -1.13 7.71 -9.24
C LEU A 96 -2.58 7.83 -8.79
N TYR A 97 -2.80 8.56 -7.71
CA TYR A 97 -4.14 8.83 -7.16
C TYR A 97 -4.33 10.29 -6.75
N GLY A 98 -5.57 10.75 -6.73
CA GLY A 98 -5.94 12.14 -6.45
C GLY A 98 -6.49 12.40 -5.04
N ALA A 99 -6.82 11.35 -4.28
CA ALA A 99 -7.39 11.50 -2.93
C ALA A 99 -6.47 12.35 -2.02
N LYS A 100 -7.07 13.25 -1.23
CA LYS A 100 -6.34 14.07 -0.25
C LYS A 100 -5.88 13.24 0.96
N ASN A 101 -6.71 12.28 1.38
CA ASN A 101 -6.35 11.34 2.44
C ASN A 101 -5.41 10.29 1.87
N THR A 102 -4.17 10.27 2.36
CA THR A 102 -3.12 9.34 1.95
C THR A 102 -3.05 8.08 2.79
N LYS A 103 -3.79 8.01 3.91
CA LYS A 103 -3.82 6.86 4.82
C LYS A 103 -4.94 5.88 4.48
N CYS A 104 -6.08 6.42 4.06
CA CYS A 104 -7.26 5.65 3.68
C CYS A 104 -7.61 5.93 2.21
N SER A 105 -6.84 5.35 1.29
CA SER A 105 -7.00 5.51 -0.15
C SER A 105 -7.22 4.17 -0.84
N HIS A 106 -8.06 4.15 -1.87
CA HIS A 106 -8.23 3.00 -2.75
C HIS A 106 -6.94 2.57 -3.44
N ALA A 107 -5.98 3.47 -3.64
CA ALA A 107 -4.68 3.14 -4.20
C ALA A 107 -3.89 2.16 -3.31
N ILE A 108 -4.06 2.23 -1.98
CA ILE A 108 -3.44 1.29 -1.03
C ILE A 108 -4.02 -0.10 -1.22
N VAL A 109 -5.35 -0.20 -1.34
CA VAL A 109 -6.05 -1.47 -1.55
C VAL A 109 -5.66 -2.10 -2.88
N LEU A 110 -5.59 -1.29 -3.95
CA LEU A 110 -5.17 -1.77 -5.27
C LEU A 110 -3.71 -2.24 -5.27
N ARG A 111 -2.80 -1.51 -4.62
CA ARG A 111 -1.40 -1.95 -4.47
C ARG A 111 -1.34 -3.28 -3.73
N HIS A 112 -2.13 -3.42 -2.66
CA HIS A 112 -2.20 -4.66 -1.89
C HIS A 112 -2.71 -5.84 -2.74
N TYR A 113 -3.79 -5.64 -3.50
CA TYR A 113 -4.30 -6.62 -4.46
C TYR A 113 -3.21 -7.08 -5.45
N LEU A 114 -2.51 -6.12 -6.08
CA LEU A 114 -1.44 -6.43 -7.05
C LEU A 114 -0.27 -7.17 -6.41
N ASN A 115 0.17 -6.76 -5.21
CA ASN A 115 1.23 -7.46 -4.49
C ASN A 115 0.86 -8.93 -4.22
N GLN A 116 -0.38 -9.20 -3.83
CA GLN A 116 -0.87 -10.58 -3.64
C GLN A 116 -0.93 -11.35 -4.97
N LYS A 117 -1.56 -10.79 -6.00
CA LYS A 117 -1.77 -11.48 -7.29
C LYS A 117 -0.48 -11.79 -8.02
N LEU A 118 0.49 -10.89 -7.94
CA LEU A 118 1.77 -10.99 -8.63
C LEU A 118 2.86 -11.61 -7.75
N ASN A 119 2.53 -11.98 -6.51
CA ASN A 119 3.47 -12.45 -5.49
C ASN A 119 4.72 -11.54 -5.40
N LEU A 120 4.49 -10.22 -5.50
CA LEU A 120 5.57 -9.25 -5.40
C LEU A 120 6.05 -9.26 -3.96
N LYS A 121 7.38 -9.31 -3.79
CA LYS A 121 8.00 -9.20 -2.47
C LYS A 121 7.40 -7.99 -1.75
N ALA A 122 6.92 -8.22 -0.53
CA ALA A 122 6.41 -7.17 0.32
C ALA A 122 7.37 -5.99 0.35
N GLN A 123 6.85 -4.80 0.06
CA GLN A 123 7.65 -3.60 0.17
C GLN A 123 7.71 -3.17 1.64
N PRO A 124 8.80 -2.54 2.08
CA PRO A 124 8.90 -1.96 3.42
C PRO A 124 7.72 -1.03 3.77
N ASP A 125 7.11 -0.42 2.76
CA ASP A 125 5.95 0.45 2.90
C ASP A 125 4.64 -0.28 3.25
N ASP A 126 4.53 -1.58 3.00
CA ASP A 126 3.39 -2.40 3.43
C ASP A 126 3.47 -2.67 4.94
N PHE A 127 4.69 -2.92 5.45
CA PHE A 127 4.94 -3.02 6.88
C PHE A 127 4.78 -1.67 7.59
N LYS A 128 5.21 -0.57 6.97
CA LYS A 128 4.91 0.79 7.45
C LYS A 128 3.40 1.00 7.55
N SER A 129 2.64 0.66 6.52
CA SER A 129 1.17 0.80 6.55
C SER A 129 0.53 -0.01 7.69
N LEU A 130 1.03 -1.21 8.00
CA LEU A 130 0.57 -1.99 9.16
C LEU A 130 0.90 -1.35 10.51
N LEU A 131 2.00 -0.62 10.60
CA LEU A 131 2.35 0.17 11.79
C LEU A 131 1.53 1.48 11.87
N TYR A 132 0.98 1.97 10.76
CA TYR A 132 0.22 3.23 10.75
C TYR A 132 -1.30 3.06 10.75
N ASN A 133 -1.82 1.88 10.39
CA ASN A 133 -3.27 1.60 10.24
C ASN A 133 -3.92 0.88 11.43
N ASP A 134 -3.30 0.85 12.62
CA ASP A 134 -4.02 0.58 13.87
C ASP A 134 -4.82 1.84 14.28
N GLY A 135 -5.74 2.23 13.40
CA GLY A 135 -6.79 3.21 13.62
C GLY A 135 -7.89 2.58 14.47
N GLU A 136 -7.61 2.39 15.75
CA GLU A 136 -8.61 2.49 16.81
C GLU A 136 -7.88 3.08 18.02
N GLY A 137 -8.49 4.07 18.66
CA GLY A 137 -7.98 4.86 19.78
C GLY A 137 -7.68 4.08 21.07
N ASN A 138 -7.32 2.80 20.98
CA ASN A 138 -6.92 1.99 22.11
C ASN A 138 -6.03 0.79 21.75
N ARG A 139 -4.97 0.94 20.92
CA ARG A 139 -3.97 -0.13 20.74
C ARG A 139 -2.61 0.24 20.14
N ALA A 140 -2.13 1.47 20.29
CA ALA A 140 -0.75 1.90 19.98
C ALA A 140 0.39 1.15 20.76
N LYS A 141 0.09 0.00 21.36
CA LYS A 141 0.99 -0.84 22.17
C LYS A 141 1.05 -2.31 21.71
N ASN A 142 0.18 -2.76 20.80
CA ASN A 142 0.17 -4.17 20.41
C ASN A 142 0.95 -4.40 19.10
N LEU A 143 1.88 -5.35 19.12
CA LEU A 143 2.68 -5.73 17.98
C LEU A 143 2.19 -7.03 17.32
N GLU A 144 1.02 -7.56 17.69
CA GLU A 144 0.46 -8.78 17.09
C GLU A 144 0.31 -8.68 15.56
N GLY A 145 -0.27 -7.59 15.04
CA GLY A 145 -0.39 -7.40 13.59
C GLY A 145 0.96 -7.41 12.88
N PRO A 146 1.91 -6.54 13.28
CA PRO A 146 3.29 -6.56 12.79
C PRO A 146 3.98 -7.93 12.95
N TYR A 147 3.74 -8.63 14.06
CA TYR A 147 4.32 -9.94 14.36
C TYR A 147 3.82 -11.02 13.38
N GLN A 148 2.50 -11.11 13.16
CA GLN A 148 1.93 -12.06 12.22
C GLN A 148 2.38 -11.78 10.79
N TRP A 149 2.52 -10.51 10.42
CA TRP A 149 3.02 -10.13 9.12
C TRP A 149 4.49 -10.54 8.95
N LEU A 150 5.37 -10.26 9.93
CA LEU A 150 6.78 -10.65 9.87
C LEU A 150 6.96 -12.17 9.76
N LYS A 151 6.08 -12.97 10.40
CA LYS A 151 6.10 -14.43 10.23
C LYS A 151 5.93 -14.88 8.78
N GLN A 152 5.20 -14.11 7.98
CA GLN A 152 4.97 -14.39 6.57
C GLN A 152 6.06 -13.79 5.67
N HIS A 153 6.93 -12.93 6.22
CA HIS A 153 7.92 -12.13 5.48
C HIS A 153 9.32 -12.24 6.11
N PRO A 154 9.95 -13.44 6.09
CA PRO A 154 11.24 -13.70 6.72
C PRO A 154 12.39 -12.85 6.13
N GLU A 155 12.27 -12.39 4.88
CA GLU A 155 13.20 -11.45 4.26
C GLU A 155 13.21 -10.09 4.98
N MET A 156 12.08 -9.64 5.52
CA MET A 156 12.02 -8.40 6.28
C MET A 156 12.65 -8.57 7.66
N ILE A 157 12.46 -9.72 8.30
CA ILE A 157 13.16 -10.08 9.54
C ILE A 157 14.67 -9.97 9.32
N LYS A 158 15.18 -10.56 8.22
CA LYS A 158 16.61 -10.50 7.88
C LYS A 158 17.06 -9.06 7.59
N LYS A 159 16.34 -8.30 6.76
CA LYS A 159 16.73 -6.94 6.36
C LYS A 159 16.79 -5.97 7.54
N LEU A 160 15.84 -6.04 8.48
CA LEU A 160 15.81 -5.17 9.67
C LEU A 160 16.64 -5.71 10.84
N ASN A 161 17.24 -6.91 10.68
CA ASN A 161 17.91 -7.64 11.76
C ASN A 161 16.98 -7.82 12.96
N LEU A 162 15.81 -8.42 12.75
CA LEU A 162 14.81 -8.69 13.77
C LEU A 162 14.84 -10.15 14.22
N ASN A 163 14.24 -10.43 15.37
CA ASN A 163 13.92 -11.77 15.86
C ASN A 163 12.50 -11.78 16.42
N LEU A 164 11.79 -12.89 16.22
CA LEU A 164 10.43 -13.08 16.72
C LEU A 164 10.45 -14.00 17.96
N GLY A 165 9.81 -13.58 19.05
CA GLY A 165 9.66 -14.38 20.26
C GLY A 165 8.25 -14.95 20.40
N LYS A 166 7.63 -14.75 21.57
CA LYS A 166 6.19 -15.03 21.75
C LYS A 166 5.35 -14.09 20.87
N PRO A 167 4.08 -14.43 20.56
CA PRO A 167 3.17 -13.53 19.86
C PRO A 167 3.22 -12.09 20.40
N GLY A 168 3.36 -11.12 19.49
CA GLY A 168 3.51 -9.71 19.82
C GLY A 168 4.89 -9.29 20.40
N LYS A 169 5.89 -10.19 20.43
CA LYS A 169 7.27 -9.86 20.86
C LYS A 169 8.23 -9.88 19.69
N ILE A 170 8.77 -8.71 19.36
CA ILE A 170 9.70 -8.49 18.24
C ILE A 170 10.97 -7.86 18.82
N TYR A 171 12.13 -8.43 18.52
CA TYR A 171 13.43 -8.03 19.05
C TYR A 171 14.33 -7.56 17.91
N ILE A 172 15.29 -6.67 18.20
CA ILE A 172 16.34 -6.28 17.25
C ILE A 172 17.64 -7.00 17.59
N GLY A 173 18.23 -7.69 16.61
CA GLY A 173 19.39 -8.55 16.80
C GLY A 173 19.19 -9.49 17.99
N ASN A 174 20.21 -9.59 18.84
CA ASN A 174 20.17 -10.43 20.04
C ASN A 174 19.69 -9.67 21.29
N SER A 175 18.93 -8.59 21.12
CA SER A 175 18.37 -7.83 22.25
C SER A 175 17.43 -8.70 23.09
N ASN A 176 17.54 -8.61 24.40
CA ASN A 176 16.60 -9.23 25.35
C ASN A 176 15.33 -8.38 25.59
N LYS A 177 15.30 -7.15 25.05
CA LYS A 177 14.18 -6.23 25.16
C LYS A 177 13.41 -6.20 23.84
N SER A 178 12.13 -6.56 23.91
CA SER A 178 11.20 -6.41 22.78
C SER A 178 11.04 -4.94 22.44
N LEU A 179 11.03 -4.64 21.15
CA LEU A 179 10.63 -3.35 20.62
C LEU A 179 9.20 -3.05 21.04
N ASP A 180 8.93 -1.77 21.27
CA ASP A 180 7.56 -1.25 21.26
C ASP A 180 7.19 -0.76 19.86
N HIS A 181 5.93 -0.37 19.70
CA HIS A 181 5.42 0.11 18.42
C HIS A 181 6.23 1.29 17.86
N GLN A 182 6.57 2.28 18.70
CA GLN A 182 7.33 3.47 18.26
C GLN A 182 8.74 3.12 17.81
N SER A 183 9.42 2.24 18.54
CA SER A 183 10.79 1.80 18.24
C SER A 183 10.85 0.98 16.96
N LEU A 184 9.88 0.07 16.77
CA LEU A 184 9.74 -0.68 15.53
C LEU A 184 9.42 0.25 14.35
N THR A 185 8.52 1.21 14.53
CA THR A 185 8.21 2.22 13.51
C THR A 185 9.44 3.03 13.10
N LYS A 186 10.20 3.55 14.07
CA LYS A 186 11.45 4.29 13.81
C LYS A 186 12.48 3.44 13.08
N LEU A 187 12.63 2.16 13.48
CA LEU A 187 13.56 1.24 12.83
C LEU A 187 13.20 1.03 11.36
N VAL A 188 11.92 0.82 11.07
CA VAL A 188 11.42 0.62 9.71
C VAL A 188 11.55 1.89 8.87
N LEU A 189 11.31 3.07 9.45
CA LEU A 189 11.53 4.34 8.74
C LEU A 189 13.01 4.57 8.40
N ASN A 190 13.92 4.20 9.30
CA ASN A 190 15.35 4.49 9.13
C ASN A 190 16.11 3.44 8.31
N ARG A 191 15.58 2.22 8.17
CA ARG A 191 16.26 1.09 7.52
C ARG A 191 15.45 0.36 6.44
N GLY A 192 14.17 0.71 6.29
CA GLY A 192 13.21 0.06 5.39
C GLY A 192 13.06 0.81 4.08
#